data_AF-A0A5C7R5B3-F1
#
_entry.id   AF-A0A5C7R5B3-F1
#
_cell.length_a   1.000
_cell.length_b   1.000
_cell.length_c   1.000
_cell.angle_alpha   90.00
_cell.angle_beta   90.00
_cell.angle_gamma   90.00
#
_symmetry.space_group_name_H-M   'P 1'
#
loop_
_entity.id
_entity.type
_entity.pdbx_description
1 polymer ?
#
loop_
_entity_poly.entity_id
_entity_poly.type
_entity_poly.pdbx_seq_one_letter_code
_entity_poly.pdbx_strand_id
1 'polypeptide(L)'
;MNERVLARWMYGLMLVGVGLTLTGVGLVIFSDLVTQQGVQGIALIAGLIAGGLFLSIPAKLYLTYQLMRHNDERRQALKQSQR
;
A
#
# COMPACT_ATOMS: atom_id res chain seq x y z
N MET A 1 -7.10 13.39 -17.51
CA MET A 1 -8.48 13.40 -16.95
C MET A 1 -8.82 12.16 -16.10
N ASN A 2 -7.85 11.44 -15.52
CA ASN A 2 -8.16 10.37 -14.56
C ASN A 2 -7.17 10.30 -13.40
N GLU A 3 -6.22 11.24 -13.27
CA GLU A 3 -5.18 11.16 -12.24
C GLU A 3 -5.75 11.25 -10.82
N ARG A 4 -6.78 12.08 -10.60
CA ARG A 4 -7.46 12.18 -9.29
C ARG A 4 -8.24 10.92 -8.92
N VAL A 5 -8.85 10.26 -9.90
CA VAL A 5 -9.60 9.01 -9.69
C VAL A 5 -8.63 7.88 -9.40
N LEU A 6 -7.53 7.81 -10.16
CA LEU A 6 -6.46 6.83 -9.97
C LEU A 6 -5.85 6.97 -8.58
N ALA A 7 -5.49 8.19 -8.15
CA ALA A 7 -4.99 8.45 -6.80
C ALA A 7 -5.97 7.97 -5.72
N ARG A 8 -7.27 8.21 -5.91
CA ARG A 8 -8.31 7.82 -4.94
C ARG A 8 -8.44 6.30 -4.82
N TRP A 9 -8.39 5.57 -5.94
CA TRP A 9 -8.36 4.10 -5.95
C TRP A 9 -7.12 3.56 -5.25
N MET A 10 -5.96 4.20 -5.43
CA MET A 10 -4.71 3.77 -4.82
C MET A 10 -4.67 4.02 -3.31
N TYR A 11 -5.21 5.16 -2.85
CA TYR A 11 -5.44 5.39 -1.42
C TYR A 11 -6.45 4.39 -0.84
N GLY A 12 -7.52 4.06 -1.58
CA GLY A 12 -8.47 3.02 -1.19
C GLY A 12 -7.81 1.65 -1.03
N LEU A 13 -7.00 1.24 -2.00
CA LEU A 13 -6.22 -0.02 -1.95
C LEU A 13 -5.22 -0.03 -0.79
N MET A 14 -4.59 1.10 -0.47
CA MET A 14 -3.71 1.21 0.70
C MET A 14 -4.49 1.03 2.00
N LEU A 15 -5.65 1.68 2.15
CA LEU A 15 -6.49 1.54 3.33
C LEU A 15 -6.97 0.10 3.52
N VAL A 16 -7.36 -0.56 2.43
CA VAL A 16 -7.75 -1.98 2.41
C VAL A 16 -6.56 -2.88 2.75
N GLY A 17 -5.38 -2.64 2.17
CA GLY A 17 -4.18 -3.43 2.45
C GLY A 17 -3.74 -3.35 3.91
N VAL A 18 -3.69 -2.13 4.47
CA VAL A 18 -3.38 -1.89 5.88
C VAL A 18 -4.46 -2.47 6.80
N GLY A 19 -5.73 -2.33 6.44
CA GLY A 19 -6.85 -2.93 7.15
C GLY A 19 -6.78 -4.46 7.17
N LEU A 20 -6.43 -5.10 6.04
CA LEU A 20 -6.19 -6.53 5.98
C LEU A 20 -5.01 -6.93 6.87
N THR A 21 -3.89 -6.23 6.83
CA THR A 21 -2.73 -6.54 7.68
C THR A 21 -3.08 -6.41 9.17
N LEU A 22 -3.77 -5.33 9.57
CA LEU A 22 -4.26 -5.15 10.95
C LEU A 22 -5.23 -6.24 11.37
N THR A 23 -6.13 -6.65 10.47
CA THR A 23 -7.08 -7.73 10.74
C THR A 23 -6.36 -9.08 10.88
N GLY A 24 -5.35 -9.35 10.04
CA GLY A 24 -4.52 -10.55 10.12
C GLY A 24 -3.71 -10.63 11.42
N VAL A 25 -3.10 -9.51 11.83
CA VAL A 25 -2.37 -9.42 13.11
C VAL A 25 -3.34 -9.48 14.30
N GLY A 26 -4.51 -8.86 14.19
CA GLY A 26 -5.57 -8.95 15.20
C GLY A 26 -6.06 -10.38 15.38
N LEU A 27 -6.22 -11.12 14.28
CA LEU A 27 -6.49 -12.56 14.32
C LEU A 27 -5.37 -13.30 15.03
N VAL A 28 -4.09 -13.05 14.74
CA VAL A 28 -2.95 -13.70 15.45
C VAL A 28 -3.05 -13.53 16.97
N ILE A 29 -3.40 -12.32 17.42
CA ILE A 29 -3.38 -11.96 18.84
C ILE A 29 -4.62 -12.48 19.58
N PHE A 30 -5.80 -12.41 18.95
CA PHE A 30 -7.07 -12.81 19.58
C PHE A 30 -7.43 -14.28 19.35
N SER A 31 -6.96 -14.87 18.26
CA SER A 31 -7.23 -16.27 17.99
C SER A 31 -6.09 -17.13 18.52
N ASP A 32 -6.39 -17.92 19.53
CA ASP A 32 -5.66 -19.13 19.94
C ASP A 32 -5.66 -20.21 18.81
N LEU A 33 -5.88 -19.81 17.55
CA LEU A 33 -5.89 -20.66 16.35
C LEU A 33 -4.50 -21.22 16.05
N VAL A 34 -3.42 -20.53 16.45
CA VAL A 34 -2.06 -21.10 16.39
C VAL A 34 -1.98 -22.36 17.25
N THR A 35 -2.73 -22.41 18.35
CA THR A 35 -2.75 -23.50 19.32
C THR A 35 -3.72 -24.62 18.94
N GLN A 36 -4.83 -24.31 18.25
CA GLN A 36 -5.86 -25.29 17.84
C GLN A 36 -5.74 -25.81 16.39
N GLN A 37 -5.18 -25.03 15.45
CA GLN A 37 -5.13 -25.36 14.01
C GLN A 37 -3.71 -25.49 13.44
N GLY A 38 -2.67 -25.26 14.25
CA GLY A 38 -1.27 -25.49 13.89
C GLY A 38 -0.83 -24.75 12.61
N VAL A 39 -0.23 -25.50 11.67
CA VAL A 39 0.42 -24.97 10.43
C VAL A 39 -0.57 -24.28 9.48
N GLN A 40 -1.84 -24.70 9.45
CA GLN A 40 -2.85 -24.09 8.58
C GLN A 40 -3.20 -22.66 9.01
N GLY A 41 -3.26 -22.40 10.33
CA GLY A 41 -3.48 -21.05 10.86
C GLY A 41 -2.35 -20.11 10.49
N ILE A 42 -1.09 -20.57 10.64
CA ILE A 42 0.11 -19.81 10.29
C ILE A 42 0.14 -19.47 8.79
N ALA A 43 -0.18 -20.43 7.93
CA ALA A 43 -0.21 -20.21 6.47
C ALA A 43 -1.25 -19.15 6.07
N LEU A 44 -2.43 -19.17 6.69
CA LEU A 44 -3.51 -18.22 6.43
C LEU A 44 -3.12 -16.80 6.87
N ILE A 45 -2.52 -16.68 8.05
CA ILE A 45 -2.00 -15.41 8.59
C ILE A 45 -0.86 -14.87 7.71
N ALA A 46 0.11 -15.72 7.37
CA ALA A 46 1.24 -15.34 6.53
C ALA A 46 0.77 -14.86 5.16
N GLY A 47 -0.24 -15.53 4.57
CA GLY A 47 -0.89 -15.10 3.34
C GLY A 47 -1.59 -13.74 3.47
N LEU A 48 -2.27 -13.50 4.60
CA LEU A 48 -2.98 -12.24 4.84
C LEU A 48 -2.03 -11.05 5.03
N ILE A 49 -0.94 -11.25 5.78
CA ILE A 49 0.10 -10.23 5.98
C ILE A 49 0.87 -9.99 4.69
N ALA A 50 1.32 -11.04 4.00
CA ALA A 50 2.03 -10.93 2.73
C ALA A 50 1.15 -10.28 1.66
N GLY A 51 -0.12 -10.65 1.59
CA GLY A 51 -1.12 -10.05 0.69
C GLY A 51 -1.34 -8.56 0.99
N GLY A 52 -1.52 -8.18 2.26
CA GLY A 52 -1.70 -6.78 2.66
C GLY A 52 -0.47 -5.91 2.38
N LEU A 53 0.75 -6.45 2.58
CA LEU A 53 1.99 -5.78 2.21
C LEU A 53 2.15 -5.67 0.69
N PHE A 54 1.85 -6.73 -0.06
CA PHE A 54 1.95 -6.76 -1.52
C PHE A 54 1.03 -5.71 -2.15
N LEU A 55 -0.20 -5.57 -1.62
CA LEU A 55 -1.17 -4.58 -2.07
C LEU A 55 -0.73 -3.12 -1.79
N SER A 56 0.24 -2.91 -0.87
CA SER A 56 0.79 -1.58 -0.56
C SER A 56 1.89 -1.12 -1.53
N ILE A 57 2.50 -2.02 -2.30
CA ILE A 57 3.54 -1.72 -3.31
C ILE A 57 3.05 -0.77 -4.42
N PRO A 58 1.89 -1.00 -5.09
CA PRO A 58 1.43 -0.11 -6.15
C PRO A 58 1.23 1.33 -5.64
N ALA A 59 0.78 1.51 -4.40
CA ALA A 59 0.60 2.82 -3.80
C ALA A 59 1.93 3.59 -3.63
N LYS A 60 2.99 2.90 -3.18
CA LYS A 60 4.35 3.47 -3.08
C LYS A 60 4.91 3.87 -4.45
N LEU A 61 4.68 3.07 -5.48
CA LEU A 61 5.14 3.35 -6.84
C LEU A 61 4.45 4.59 -7.42
N TYR A 62 3.15 4.76 -7.15
CA TYR A 62 2.40 5.90 -7.65
C TYR A 62 2.76 7.21 -6.99
N LEU A 63 2.91 7.25 -5.67
CA LEU A 63 3.35 8.46 -4.98
C LEU A 63 4.73 8.90 -5.47
N THR A 64 5.64 7.93 -5.71
CA THR A 64 6.95 8.20 -6.29
C THR A 64 6.85 8.79 -7.70
N TYR A 65 6.04 8.18 -8.56
CA TYR A 65 5.79 8.68 -9.91
C TYR A 65 5.18 10.09 -9.91
N GLN A 66 4.21 10.34 -9.03
CA GLN A 66 3.57 11.65 -8.89
C GLN A 66 4.58 12.71 -8.38
N LEU A 67 5.44 12.35 -7.42
CA LEU A 67 6.48 13.23 -6.90
C LEU A 67 7.51 13.60 -7.97
N MET A 68 7.93 12.62 -8.78
CA MET A 68 8.82 12.85 -9.92
C MET A 68 8.20 13.79 -10.95
N ARG A 69 6.92 13.60 -11.29
CA ARG A 69 6.21 14.50 -12.21
C ARG A 69 6.18 15.94 -11.70
N HIS A 70 5.89 16.14 -10.42
CA HIS A 70 5.89 17.47 -9.78
C HIS A 70 7.31 18.09 -9.73
N ASN A 71 8.34 17.28 -9.50
CA ASN A 71 9.74 17.73 -9.51
C ASN A 71 10.20 18.14 -10.92
N ASP A 72 9.79 17.42 -11.96
CA ASP A 72 10.14 17.77 -13.34
C ASP A 72 9.50 19.10 -13.77
N GLU A 73 8.22 19.32 -13.43
CA GLU A 73 7.54 20.59 -13.66
C GLU A 73 8.25 21.76 -12.95
N ARG A 74 8.64 21.57 -11.68
CA ARG A 74 9.41 22.57 -10.92
C ARG A 74 10.80 22.84 -11.53
N ARG A 75 11.50 21.80 -12.01
CA ARG A 75 12.80 21.98 -12.68
C ARG A 75 12.67 22.74 -14.00
N GLN A 76 11.59 22.53 -14.74
CA GLN A 76 11.34 23.26 -15.99
C GLN A 76 11.02 24.74 -15.73
N ALA A 77 10.20 25.05 -14.73
CA ALA A 77 9.91 26.43 -14.33
C ALA A 77 11.16 27.19 -13.86
N LEU A 78 12.05 26.53 -13.10
CA LEU A 78 13.34 27.10 -12.69
C LEU A 78 14.28 27.36 -13.88
N LYS A 79 14.33 26.45 -14.86
CA LYS A 79 15.12 26.64 -16.08
C LYS A 79 14.60 27.78 -16.96
N GLN A 80 13.30 28.06 -16.93
CA GLN A 80 12.71 29.20 -17.64
C GLN A 80 12.96 30.54 -16.93
N SER A 81 13.03 30.57 -15.60
CA SER A 81 13.39 31.81 -14.85
C SER A 81 14.87 32.17 -14.93
N GLN A 82 15.72 31.28 -15.44
CA GLN A 82 17.16 31.52 -15.61
C GLN A 82 17.58 31.87 -17.05
N ARG A 83 16.62 31.93 -17.99
CA ARG A 83 16.81 32.42 -19.36
C ARG A 83 16.17 33.79 -19.51
#